data_AF-A0A1I6SCS0-F1
#
_entry.id   AF-A0A1I6SCS0-F1
#
_cell.length_a   1.000
_cell.length_b   1.000
_cell.length_c   1.000
_cell.angle_alpha   90.00
_cell.angle_beta   90.00
_cell.angle_gamma   90.00
#
_symmetry.space_group_name_H-M   'P 1'
#
loop_
_entity.id
_entity.type
_entity.pdbx_description
1 polymer ?
#
loop_
_entity_poly.entity_id
_entity_poly.type
_entity_poly.pdbx_seq_one_letter_code
_entity_poly.pdbx_strand_id
1 'polypeptide(L)' 'MATNKKELVKGLKYELGALPLLLFSPIIITIGYKAIKLQNNYLWLIVGIIMAITAIILGFMGIKIILDALFDKKK' A
#
# COMPACT_ATOMS: atom_id res chain seq x y z
N MET A 1 -2.45 4.41 -30.40
CA MET A 1 -1.90 3.39 -29.47
C MET A 1 -3.04 2.92 -28.59
N ALA A 2 -3.31 1.63 -28.54
CA ALA A 2 -4.39 1.10 -27.71
C ALA A 2 -3.82 0.77 -26.32
N THR A 3 -4.25 1.49 -25.29
CA THR A 3 -3.92 1.19 -23.88
C THR A 3 -4.12 -0.29 -23.58
N ASN A 4 -3.13 -0.92 -22.94
CA ASN A 4 -3.25 -2.32 -22.53
C ASN A 4 -4.20 -2.42 -21.32
N LYS A 5 -5.50 -2.58 -21.59
CA LYS A 5 -6.55 -2.67 -20.57
C LYS A 5 -6.29 -3.76 -19.51
N LYS A 6 -5.60 -4.85 -19.86
CA LYS A 6 -5.29 -5.94 -18.90
C LYS A 6 -4.29 -5.49 -17.84
N GLU A 7 -3.20 -4.86 -18.26
CA GLU A 7 -2.21 -4.30 -17.32
C GLU A 7 -2.80 -3.13 -16.53
N LEU A 8 -3.63 -2.29 -17.16
CA LEU A 8 -4.31 -1.19 -16.45
C LEU A 8 -5.17 -1.71 -15.28
N VAL A 9 -5.99 -2.73 -15.52
CA VAL A 9 -6.82 -3.35 -14.47
C VAL A 9 -5.96 -3.99 -13.39
N LYS A 10 -4.81 -4.58 -13.75
CA LYS A 10 -3.86 -5.15 -12.79
C LYS A 10 -3.29 -4.07 -11.87
N GLY A 11 -2.82 -2.96 -12.41
CA GLY A 11 -2.34 -1.82 -11.62
C GLY A 11 -3.42 -1.26 -10.69
N LEU A 12 -4.67 -1.17 -11.17
CA LEU A 12 -5.82 -0.74 -10.36
C LEU A 12 -6.10 -1.70 -9.19
N LYS A 13 -5.91 -3.01 -9.35
CA LYS A 13 -6.04 -3.97 -8.25
C LYS A 13 -4.98 -3.77 -7.16
N TYR A 14 -3.76 -3.42 -7.54
CA TYR A 14 -2.70 -3.07 -6.58
C TYR A 14 -3.05 -1.81 -5.79
N GLU A 15 -3.58 -0.78 -6.46
CA GLU A 15 -4.07 0.45 -5.80
C GLU A 15 -5.23 0.18 -4.85
N LEU A 16 -6.21 -0.62 -5.28
CA LEU A 16 -7.34 -1.02 -4.43
C LEU A 16 -6.90 -1.83 -3.21
N GLY A 17 -5.80 -2.58 -3.32
CA GLY A 17 -5.18 -3.25 -2.18
C GLY A 17 -4.41 -2.28 -1.27
N ALA A 18 -3.72 -1.30 -1.84
CA ALA A 18 -2.93 -0.31 -1.08
C ALA A 18 -3.82 0.65 -0.28
N LEU A 19 -4.97 1.06 -0.83
CA LEU A 19 -5.89 2.04 -0.24
C LEU A 19 -6.35 1.66 1.19
N PRO A 20 -6.88 0.45 1.46
CA PRO A 20 -7.20 0.00 2.81
C PRO A 20 -5.98 0.04 3.72
N LEU A 21 -4.82 -0.45 3.27
CA LEU A 21 -3.62 -0.46 4.10
C LEU A 21 -3.16 0.96 4.47
N LEU A 22 -3.26 1.93 3.54
CA LEU A 22 -2.93 3.34 3.80
C LEU A 22 -3.84 3.95 4.87
N LEU A 23 -5.12 3.57 4.91
CA LEU A 23 -6.08 4.06 5.91
C LEU A 23 -5.94 3.35 7.25
N PHE A 24 -5.75 2.03 7.25
CA PHE A 24 -5.66 1.22 8.48
C PHE A 24 -4.30 1.33 9.18
N SER A 25 -3.21 1.53 8.43
CA SER A 25 -1.86 1.72 8.97
C SER A 25 -1.78 2.79 10.09
N PRO A 26 -2.21 4.06 9.88
CA PRO A 26 -2.12 5.09 10.91
C PRO A 26 -3.01 4.78 12.13
N ILE A 27 -4.13 4.08 11.95
CA ILE A 27 -4.99 3.63 13.05
C ILE A 27 -4.23 2.63 13.94
N ILE A 28 -3.57 1.64 13.32
CA ILE A 28 -2.79 0.62 14.05
C ILE A 28 -1.57 1.23 14.73
N ILE A 29 -0.88 2.17 14.07
CA ILE A 29 0.24 2.92 14.67
C ILE A 29 -0.23 3.68 15.92
N THR A 30 -1.40 4.33 15.85
CA THR A 30 -1.98 5.06 16.99
C THR A 30 -2.34 4.12 18.15
N ILE A 31 -2.88 2.93 17.84
CA ILE A 31 -3.11 1.88 18.84
C ILE A 31 -1.77 1.41 19.44
N GLY A 32 -0.73 1.28 18.62
CA GLY A 32 0.63 0.92 19.06
C GLY A 32 1.19 1.90 20.08
N TYR A 33 1.10 3.21 19.84
CA TYR A 33 1.54 4.20 20.82
C TYR A 33 0.79 4.12 22.15
N LYS A 34 -0.53 3.82 22.12
CA LYS A 34 -1.31 3.60 23.34
C LYS A 34 -0.87 2.32 24.07
N ALA A 35 -0.62 1.23 23.35
CA ALA A 35 -0.17 -0.04 23.92
C ALA A 35 1.22 0.06 24.59
N ILE A 36 2.13 0.85 24.01
CA ILE A 36 3.44 1.15 24.64
C ILE A 36 3.22 1.86 25.97
N LYS A 37 2.35 2.87 26.03
CA LYS A 37 2.11 3.63 27.27
C LYS A 37 1.48 2.79 28.39
N LEU A 38 0.60 1.86 28.05
CA LEU A 38 -0.14 1.05 29.04
C LEU A 38 0.58 -0.23 29.47
N GLN A 39 1.27 -0.89 28.53
CA GLN A 39 1.79 -2.24 28.72
C GLN A 39 3.26 -2.40 28.28
N ASN A 40 3.92 -1.30 27.87
CA ASN A 40 5.27 -1.31 27.30
C ASN A 40 5.41 -2.29 26.11
N ASN A 41 4.33 -2.49 25.36
CA ASN A 41 4.25 -3.46 24.28
C ASN A 41 4.37 -2.77 22.91
N TYR A 42 5.45 -3.07 22.20
CA TYR A 42 5.79 -2.48 20.90
C TYR A 42 5.21 -3.24 19.70
N LEU A 43 4.59 -4.40 19.92
CA LEU A 43 4.16 -5.32 18.86
C LEU A 43 3.22 -4.65 17.85
N TRP A 44 2.26 -3.87 18.34
CA TRP A 44 1.30 -3.13 17.50
C TRP A 44 1.94 -2.01 16.69
N LEU A 45 2.96 -1.34 17.25
CA LEU A 45 3.69 -0.30 16.52
C LEU A 45 4.48 -0.92 15.37
N ILE A 46 5.14 -2.06 15.60
CA ILE A 46 5.89 -2.80 14.59
C ILE A 46 4.96 -3.24 13.46
N VAL A 47 3.80 -3.82 13.79
CA VAL A 47 2.80 -4.24 12.79
C VAL A 47 2.30 -3.04 11.98
N GLY A 48 2.02 -1.91 12.61
CA GLY A 48 1.60 -0.69 11.93
C GLY A 48 2.64 -0.17 10.94
N ILE A 49 3.92 -0.16 11.33
CA ILE A 49 5.03 0.26 10.45
C ILE A 49 5.17 -0.70 9.26
N ILE A 50 5.10 -2.02 9.48
CA ILE A 50 5.18 -3.01 8.41
C ILE A 50 4.01 -2.83 7.42
N MET A 51 2.80 -2.58 7.92
CA MET A 51 1.64 -2.28 7.08
C MET A 51 1.85 -0.99 6.27
N ALA A 52 2.40 0.06 6.88
CA ALA A 52 2.71 1.32 6.17
C ALA A 52 3.69 1.09 5.01
N ILE A 53 4.79 0.37 5.26
CA ILE A 53 5.80 0.06 4.24
C ILE A 53 5.17 -0.76 3.10
N THR A 54 4.38 -1.78 3.45
CA THR A 54 3.69 -2.63 2.47
C THR A 54 2.73 -1.81 1.61
N ALA A 55 1.99 -0.87 2.21
CA ALA A 55 1.09 0.02 1.50
C ALA A 55 1.82 0.90 0.47
N ILE A 56 2.97 1.46 0.85
CA ILE A 56 3.81 2.28 -0.04
C ILE A 56 4.34 1.46 -1.21
N ILE A 57 4.83 0.24 -0.94
CA ILE A 57 5.33 -0.66 -1.99
C ILE A 57 4.21 -1.00 -2.98
N LEU A 58 3.04 -1.38 -2.48
CA LEU A 58 1.88 -1.72 -3.31
C LEU A 58 1.41 -0.52 -4.15
N GLY A 59 1.33 0.68 -3.56
CA GLY A 59 0.94 1.90 -4.28
C GLY A 59 1.96 2.31 -5.33
N PHE A 60 3.25 2.22 -5.03
CA PHE A 60 4.28 2.52 -6.04
C PHE A 60 4.21 1.53 -7.22
N MET A 61 4.00 0.25 -6.93
CA MET A 61 3.90 -0.80 -7.93
C MET A 61 2.61 -0.69 -8.76
N GLY A 62 1.48 -0.32 -8.14
CA GLY A 62 0.21 -0.06 -8.81
C GLY A 62 0.30 1.11 -9.79
N ILE A 63 0.76 2.27 -9.33
CA ILE A 63 1.00 3.45 -10.17
C ILE A 63 1.94 3.11 -11.34
N LYS A 64 3.04 2.39 -11.08
CA LYS A 64 3.98 2.00 -12.14
C LYS A 64 3.33 1.15 -13.22
N ILE A 65 2.56 0.13 -12.84
CA ILE A 65 1.84 -0.74 -13.78
C ILE A 65 0.80 0.06 -14.58
N ILE A 66 0.09 0.99 -13.94
CA ILE A 66 -0.86 1.88 -14.61
C ILE A 66 -0.14 2.72 -15.68
N LEU A 67 0.99 3.34 -15.34
CA LEU A 67 1.77 4.14 -16.28
C LEU A 67 2.32 3.31 -17.44
N ASP A 68 2.87 2.13 -17.15
CA ASP A 68 3.38 1.22 -18.19
C ASP A 68 2.25 0.76 -19.13
N ALA A 69 1.04 0.52 -18.61
CA ALA A 69 -0.14 0.16 -19.40
C ALA A 69 -0.68 1.30 -20.28
N LEU A 70 -0.59 2.55 -19.81
CA LEU A 70 -1.05 3.73 -20.53
C LEU A 70 -0.09 4.15 -21.64
N PHE A 71 1.22 4.08 -21.37
CA PHE A 71 2.26 4.53 -22.30
C PHE A 71 2.88 3.41 -23.12
N ASP A 72 2.37 2.18 -22.99
CA ASP A 72 2.85 0.97 -23.69
C ASP A 72 4.38 0.85 -23.62
N LYS A 73 4.94 1.16 -22.45
CA LYS A 73 6.36 0.91 -22.16
C LYS A 73 6.53 -0.59 -22.01
N LYS A 74 6.64 -1.29 -23.13
CA LYS A 74 7.26 -2.62 -23.18
C LYS A 74 8.64 -2.47 -22.54
N LYS A 75 8.81 -3.08 -21.37
CA LYS A 75 10.14 -3.51 -20.93
C LYS A 75 10.66 -4.57 -21.87
#